data_AF-A0A2D9WPT1-F1
#
_entry.id   AF-A0A2D9WPT1-F1
#
_cell.length_a   1.000
_cell.length_b   1.000
_cell.length_c   1.000
_cell.angle_alpha   90.00
_cell.angle_beta   90.00
_cell.angle_gamma   90.00
#
_symmetry.space_group_name_H-M   'P 1'
#
loop_
_entity.id
_entity.type
_entity.pdbx_description
1 polymer ?
#
loop_
_entity_poly.entity_id
_entity_poly.type
_entity_poly.pdbx_seq_one_letter_code
_entity_poly.pdbx_strand_id
1 'polypeptide(L)'
;MTLRNIELTSTGDAPWPHQLHGVNAYQVTGLTLSNVTAYGFEGTGIALNGSVGVANDITTYDNGWHGINVDKANASLTISENSSHNEQLQIYIDDISTGAVVTDVDSQYTYEDVDNLDDVSQSVATPRTARIYTLKNLPTCSSSDSITNTTFDTFALGSVNGQNDWKSTGSYDQSVVENIYGYSSFGCQSLRISNAVTTGGFGDQTFAAPLTDSVGETDATAKSFSEGTRYDKYEVQFDIASAKPSAQQSGLALSVSPDRGDGSRMSYLSFADGAGGIDVTFYDTQGTTNPASFTPTSLGTLDRTTPHTIKFEMLMNDGADNDVVNIYIDGSLAHTGTSWENYYRFDSEASAEQSPRIMKTLLIRASGTAAPSTQDEGFLFDNMSLVASNQASETDTNTSTGGSSGGTRVGGGSSGSSNNGAPTPQVLGASTSAVGQCGMLLTTYMSAGMVNNSWEVMKLQAFLVGQGYFSVKMTGVFDAETDAAVKLYQAAHSEEILQPWIDAGLVTELLPNGNVYSFTRWHINNTVCPGGEMQPVLN
;
A
#
# COMPACT_ATOMS: atom_id res chain seq x y z
N MET A 1 39.89 4.01 9.78
CA MET A 1 40.14 3.76 8.34
C MET A 1 38.85 3.99 7.58
N THR A 2 38.88 4.51 6.35
CA THR A 2 37.66 4.80 5.60
C THR A 2 37.78 4.27 4.18
N LEU A 3 36.80 3.47 3.75
CA LEU A 3 36.59 3.04 2.37
C LEU A 3 35.29 3.67 1.89
N ARG A 4 35.28 4.30 0.71
CA ARG A 4 34.08 4.90 0.13
C ARG A 4 34.01 4.73 -1.38
N ASN A 5 32.81 4.57 -1.92
CA ASN A 5 32.54 4.47 -3.37
C ASN A 5 33.45 3.45 -4.06
N ILE A 6 33.48 2.23 -3.55
CA ILE A 6 34.39 1.17 -4.02
C ILE A 6 33.66 -0.14 -4.26
N GLU A 7 34.01 -0.79 -5.36
CA GLU A 7 33.55 -2.10 -5.77
C GLU A 7 34.71 -3.11 -5.60
N LEU A 8 34.43 -4.22 -4.92
CA LEU A 8 35.39 -5.28 -4.59
C LEU A 8 34.85 -6.61 -5.11
N THR A 9 35.68 -7.33 -5.86
CA THR A 9 35.33 -8.65 -6.38
C THR A 9 36.54 -9.57 -6.47
N SER A 10 36.29 -10.88 -6.45
CA SER A 10 37.31 -11.91 -6.48
C SER A 10 37.55 -12.42 -7.91
N THR A 11 38.81 -12.65 -8.28
CA THR A 11 39.16 -13.43 -9.48
C THR A 11 40.28 -14.40 -9.14
N GLY A 12 40.01 -15.70 -9.27
CA GLY A 12 40.92 -16.76 -8.80
C GLY A 12 40.74 -17.11 -7.32
N ASP A 13 39.52 -16.96 -6.79
CA ASP A 13 39.15 -17.49 -5.47
C ASP A 13 39.25 -19.02 -5.42
N ALA A 14 39.30 -19.57 -4.21
CA ALA A 14 39.39 -21.01 -3.97
C ALA A 14 38.51 -21.44 -2.80
N PRO A 15 37.90 -22.64 -2.83
CA PRO A 15 37.17 -23.15 -1.68
C PRO A 15 38.04 -23.28 -0.41
N TRP A 16 37.37 -23.49 0.72
CA TRP A 16 38.03 -23.68 2.02
C TRP A 16 39.18 -24.69 1.97
N PRO A 17 40.34 -24.41 2.61
CA PRO A 17 40.64 -23.30 3.53
C PRO A 17 41.31 -22.08 2.86
N HIS A 18 41.21 -21.93 1.53
CA HIS A 18 41.95 -20.93 0.77
C HIS A 18 41.08 -19.76 0.27
N GLN A 19 39.86 -19.65 0.77
CA GLN A 19 38.88 -18.65 0.36
C GLN A 19 39.32 -17.23 0.68
N LEU A 20 39.04 -16.34 -0.26
CA LEU A 20 39.20 -14.91 -0.07
C LEU A 20 37.95 -14.31 0.59
N HIS A 21 38.15 -13.16 1.21
CA HIS A 21 37.13 -12.31 1.78
C HIS A 21 37.37 -10.90 1.24
N GLY A 22 36.32 -10.10 1.03
CA GLY A 22 36.45 -8.77 0.43
C GLY A 22 37.13 -7.77 1.36
N VAL A 23 36.36 -7.11 2.23
CA VAL A 23 36.92 -6.31 3.33
C VAL A 23 37.17 -7.25 4.51
N ASN A 24 38.43 -7.48 4.88
CA ASN A 24 38.77 -8.30 6.05
C ASN A 24 39.45 -7.43 7.12
N ALA A 25 38.72 -7.11 8.19
CA ALA A 25 39.18 -6.25 9.28
C ALA A 25 39.31 -7.05 10.58
N TYR A 26 40.53 -7.17 11.09
CA TYR A 26 40.82 -7.82 12.37
C TYR A 26 41.33 -6.81 13.40
N GLN A 27 40.64 -6.71 14.54
CA GLN A 27 40.97 -5.79 15.65
C GLN A 27 41.12 -4.31 15.25
N VAL A 28 40.34 -3.85 14.26
CA VAL A 28 40.35 -2.47 13.77
C VAL A 28 39.30 -1.64 14.51
N THR A 29 39.69 -0.47 15.02
CA THR A 29 38.74 0.52 15.57
C THR A 29 38.55 1.70 14.63
N GLY A 30 37.32 2.22 14.54
CA GLY A 30 36.99 3.35 13.67
C GLY A 30 37.14 3.02 12.19
N LEU A 31 36.65 1.85 11.78
CA LEU A 31 36.41 1.56 10.35
C LEU A 31 35.15 2.31 9.90
N THR A 32 35.17 2.87 8.70
CA THR A 32 34.00 3.50 8.06
C THR A 32 33.89 2.98 6.64
N LEU A 33 32.76 2.39 6.31
CA LEU A 33 32.39 1.92 4.97
C LEU A 33 31.22 2.79 4.49
N SER A 34 31.24 3.27 3.25
CA SER A 34 30.15 4.10 2.71
C SER A 34 30.05 3.90 1.20
N ASN A 35 28.91 3.44 0.69
CA ASN A 35 28.75 3.04 -0.71
C ASN A 35 29.84 2.02 -1.12
N VAL A 36 29.77 0.83 -0.52
CA VAL A 36 30.74 -0.26 -0.72
C VAL A 36 30.01 -1.47 -1.27
N THR A 37 30.46 -1.94 -2.44
CA THR A 37 29.97 -3.16 -3.08
C THR A 37 31.01 -4.26 -2.93
N ALA A 38 30.66 -5.42 -2.36
CA ALA A 38 31.59 -6.56 -2.20
C ALA A 38 30.93 -7.88 -2.60
N TYR A 39 31.41 -8.53 -3.66
CA TYR A 39 30.72 -9.66 -4.27
C TYR A 39 31.62 -10.75 -4.89
N GLY A 40 31.07 -11.95 -5.00
CA GLY A 40 31.73 -13.08 -5.69
C GLY A 40 32.94 -13.66 -4.95
N PHE A 41 33.02 -13.50 -3.63
CA PHE A 41 34.03 -14.13 -2.79
C PHE A 41 33.56 -15.51 -2.31
N GLU A 42 34.40 -16.54 -2.36
CA GLU A 42 34.06 -17.87 -1.79
C GLU A 42 33.87 -17.81 -0.26
N GLY A 43 34.44 -16.81 0.40
CA GLY A 43 34.24 -16.52 1.82
C GLY A 43 33.15 -15.46 2.07
N THR A 44 33.53 -14.33 2.66
CA THR A 44 32.61 -13.28 3.13
C THR A 44 32.91 -11.95 2.45
N GLY A 45 31.87 -11.21 2.03
CA GLY A 45 32.02 -9.88 1.44
C GLY A 45 32.73 -8.90 2.38
N ILE A 46 32.26 -8.77 3.63
CA ILE A 46 32.82 -7.90 4.67
C ILE A 46 32.94 -8.66 6.01
N ALA A 47 34.16 -8.95 6.47
CA ALA A 47 34.43 -9.58 7.76
C ALA A 47 34.97 -8.57 8.79
N LEU A 48 34.25 -8.42 9.91
CA LEU A 48 34.58 -7.54 11.04
C LEU A 48 34.91 -8.39 12.28
N ASN A 49 36.12 -8.94 12.32
CA ASN A 49 36.56 -9.85 13.37
C ASN A 49 37.19 -9.08 14.55
N GLY A 50 36.45 -8.92 15.65
CA GLY A 50 36.85 -8.10 16.81
C GLY A 50 37.03 -6.61 16.47
N SER A 51 36.34 -6.12 15.44
CA SER A 51 36.51 -4.79 14.86
C SER A 51 35.27 -3.90 15.07
N VAL A 52 35.50 -2.61 15.27
CA VAL A 52 34.45 -1.58 15.45
C VAL A 52 34.32 -0.76 14.16
N GLY A 53 33.17 -0.92 13.47
CA GLY A 53 32.88 -0.28 12.20
C GLY A 53 31.53 0.45 12.16
N VAL A 54 31.49 1.50 11.34
CA VAL A 54 30.25 2.14 10.87
C VAL A 54 30.14 1.90 9.37
N ALA A 55 28.97 1.54 8.88
CA ALA A 55 28.73 1.22 7.49
C ALA A 55 27.45 1.90 6.97
N ASN A 56 27.49 2.42 5.74
CA ASN A 56 26.32 2.95 5.07
C ASN A 56 26.31 2.64 3.57
N ASP A 57 25.13 2.51 2.96
CA ASP A 57 24.92 2.10 1.56
C ASP A 57 25.76 0.84 1.19
N ILE A 58 25.50 -0.30 1.85
CA ILE A 58 26.32 -1.51 1.65
C ILE A 58 25.64 -2.48 0.70
N THR A 59 26.32 -2.83 -0.39
CA THR A 59 25.86 -3.88 -1.32
C THR A 59 26.76 -5.11 -1.21
N THR A 60 26.17 -6.29 -0.98
CA THR A 60 26.88 -7.57 -1.12
C THR A 60 26.05 -8.54 -1.94
N TYR A 61 26.69 -9.38 -2.74
CA TYR A 61 26.01 -10.47 -3.43
C TYR A 61 26.97 -11.59 -3.83
N ASP A 62 26.41 -12.78 -4.07
CA ASP A 62 27.09 -13.97 -4.57
C ASP A 62 28.35 -14.36 -3.76
N ASN A 63 28.37 -14.02 -2.47
CA ASN A 63 29.42 -14.43 -1.55
C ASN A 63 29.07 -15.78 -0.90
N GLY A 64 30.04 -16.68 -0.82
CA GLY A 64 29.83 -18.09 -0.49
C GLY A 64 29.42 -18.37 0.96
N TRP A 65 29.82 -17.51 1.92
CA TRP A 65 29.51 -17.69 3.34
C TRP A 65 28.50 -16.65 3.84
N HIS A 66 28.85 -15.36 3.76
CA HIS A 66 28.06 -14.26 4.33
C HIS A 66 28.24 -12.98 3.49
N GLY A 67 27.24 -12.10 3.52
CA GLY A 67 27.43 -10.72 3.06
C GLY A 67 28.39 -9.97 3.99
N ILE A 68 27.99 -9.88 5.26
CA ILE A 68 28.76 -9.30 6.36
C ILE A 68 28.86 -10.30 7.52
N ASN A 69 30.05 -10.49 8.10
CA ASN A 69 30.26 -11.24 9.34
C ASN A 69 30.77 -10.30 10.44
N VAL A 70 30.14 -10.33 11.62
CA VAL A 70 30.47 -9.50 12.78
C VAL A 70 30.70 -10.42 13.98
N ASP A 71 31.96 -10.78 14.23
CA ASP A 71 32.32 -11.91 15.07
C ASP A 71 33.54 -11.61 15.97
N LYS A 72 33.67 -12.38 17.05
CA LYS A 72 34.65 -12.26 18.14
C LYS A 72 34.42 -11.06 19.07
N ALA A 73 34.97 -11.17 20.27
CA ALA A 73 34.81 -10.18 21.33
C ALA A 73 35.28 -8.78 20.87
N ASN A 74 34.48 -7.76 21.21
CA ASN A 74 34.63 -6.36 20.80
C ASN A 74 34.34 -6.06 19.32
N ALA A 75 33.75 -6.99 18.56
CA ALA A 75 33.18 -6.66 17.26
C ALA A 75 31.90 -5.83 17.42
N SER A 76 31.77 -4.75 16.66
CA SER A 76 30.51 -4.01 16.58
C SER A 76 30.35 -3.34 15.22
N LEU A 77 29.18 -3.51 14.62
CA LEU A 77 28.76 -2.79 13.43
C LEU A 77 27.64 -1.80 13.79
N THR A 78 27.76 -0.56 13.37
CA THR A 78 26.62 0.35 13.22
C THR A 78 26.31 0.47 11.73
N ILE A 79 25.10 0.11 11.31
CA ILE A 79 24.68 0.15 9.91
C ILE A 79 23.45 1.04 9.72
N SER A 80 23.40 1.73 8.58
CA SER A 80 22.36 2.71 8.21
C SER A 80 22.35 2.92 6.69
N GLU A 81 21.34 3.62 6.18
CA GLU A 81 21.15 3.93 4.76
C GLU A 81 21.00 2.64 3.91
N ASN A 82 20.81 2.76 2.61
CA ASN A 82 20.14 1.73 1.83
C ASN A 82 21.08 0.57 1.48
N SER A 83 21.03 -0.53 2.25
CA SER A 83 21.83 -1.73 2.00
C SER A 83 21.09 -2.77 1.14
N SER A 84 21.85 -3.62 0.46
CA SER A 84 21.34 -4.66 -0.44
C SER A 84 22.18 -5.92 -0.32
N HIS A 85 21.54 -7.06 -0.09
CA HIS A 85 22.20 -8.35 0.10
C HIS A 85 21.42 -9.45 -0.62
N ASN A 86 22.11 -10.37 -1.29
CA ASN A 86 21.47 -11.57 -1.84
C ASN A 86 21.90 -12.87 -1.15
N GLU A 87 22.85 -12.80 -0.21
CA GLU A 87 23.34 -13.95 0.54
C GLU A 87 22.25 -14.54 1.44
N GLN A 88 22.31 -15.87 1.65
CA GLN A 88 21.45 -16.54 2.63
C GLN A 88 21.69 -16.02 4.06
N LEU A 89 22.93 -15.61 4.36
CA LEU A 89 23.34 -15.03 5.63
C LEU A 89 23.84 -13.59 5.37
N GLN A 90 22.92 -12.63 5.42
CA GLN A 90 23.19 -11.26 4.97
C GLN A 90 24.11 -10.51 5.93
N ILE A 91 23.71 -10.35 7.21
CA ILE A 91 24.65 -10.03 8.30
C ILE A 91 24.59 -11.15 9.33
N TYR A 92 25.75 -11.71 9.65
CA TYR A 92 25.89 -12.86 10.53
C TYR A 92 26.73 -12.52 11.76
N ILE A 93 26.28 -12.96 12.93
CA ILE A 93 27.07 -13.06 14.16
C ILE A 93 27.19 -14.54 14.50
N ASP A 94 28.40 -15.10 14.39
CA ASP A 94 28.66 -16.54 14.61
C ASP A 94 28.37 -17.03 16.04
N ASP A 95 28.59 -16.15 17.02
CA ASP A 95 28.46 -16.48 18.43
C ASP A 95 28.13 -15.23 19.24
N ILE A 96 26.85 -15.02 19.56
CA ILE A 96 26.39 -13.84 20.32
C ILE A 96 26.97 -13.81 21.75
N SER A 97 27.45 -14.95 22.28
CA SER A 97 28.09 -15.00 23.60
C SER A 97 29.44 -14.27 23.64
N THR A 98 30.02 -13.96 22.48
CA THR A 98 31.22 -13.11 22.35
C THR A 98 30.97 -11.65 22.71
N GLY A 99 29.70 -11.22 22.76
CA GLY A 99 29.31 -9.82 22.93
C GLY A 99 29.45 -8.97 21.66
N ALA A 100 29.57 -9.61 20.49
CA ALA A 100 29.45 -8.93 19.19
C ALA A 100 28.04 -8.34 19.02
N VAL A 101 27.94 -7.16 18.37
CA VAL A 101 26.66 -6.46 18.21
C VAL A 101 26.52 -5.78 16.84
N VAL A 102 25.31 -5.80 16.28
CA VAL A 102 24.91 -4.95 15.15
C VAL A 102 23.87 -3.96 15.65
N THR A 103 24.15 -2.68 15.45
CA THR A 103 23.22 -1.55 15.64
C THR A 103 22.68 -1.16 14.28
N ASP A 104 21.51 -1.66 13.95
CA ASP A 104 20.69 -1.21 12.82
C ASP A 104 20.03 0.11 13.21
N VAL A 105 20.43 1.21 12.56
CA VAL A 105 20.05 2.59 12.95
C VAL A 105 18.66 2.95 12.43
N ASP A 106 18.34 2.52 11.22
CA ASP A 106 17.10 2.80 10.50
C ASP A 106 16.13 1.63 10.51
N SER A 107 16.46 0.53 11.21
CA SER A 107 15.60 -0.66 11.33
C SER A 107 15.31 -1.33 9.98
N GLN A 108 16.27 -1.33 9.06
CA GLN A 108 16.12 -1.95 7.73
C GLN A 108 16.17 -3.49 7.78
N TYR A 109 16.65 -4.09 8.88
CA TYR A 109 16.72 -5.53 9.07
C TYR A 109 15.66 -6.06 10.06
N THR A 110 15.29 -7.33 9.91
CA THR A 110 14.85 -8.18 11.02
C THR A 110 16.01 -9.06 11.47
N TYR A 111 15.92 -9.66 12.66
CA TYR A 111 16.90 -10.67 13.08
C TYR A 111 16.26 -11.86 13.77
N GLU A 112 16.93 -13.01 13.66
CA GLU A 112 16.62 -14.23 14.41
C GLU A 112 17.87 -14.78 15.11
N ASP A 113 17.68 -15.32 16.30
CA ASP A 113 18.69 -16.08 17.04
C ASP A 113 18.50 -17.56 16.71
N VAL A 114 19.55 -18.21 16.20
CA VAL A 114 19.54 -19.62 15.77
C VAL A 114 20.63 -20.41 16.49
N ASP A 115 20.39 -21.70 16.75
CA ASP A 115 21.46 -22.60 17.17
C ASP A 115 22.45 -22.77 16.01
N ASN A 116 23.74 -22.54 16.26
CA ASN A 116 24.78 -22.56 15.23
C ASN A 116 24.92 -23.96 14.63
N LEU A 117 24.65 -24.07 13.31
CA LEU A 117 24.46 -25.34 12.60
C LEU A 117 25.77 -26.13 12.38
N ASP A 118 26.93 -25.49 12.46
CA ASP A 118 28.23 -26.15 12.20
C ASP A 118 28.67 -27.10 13.33
N ASP A 119 28.11 -26.95 14.54
CA ASP A 119 28.61 -27.62 15.75
C ASP A 119 27.94 -28.97 16.07
N VAL A 120 27.06 -29.49 15.19
CA VAL A 120 26.51 -30.86 15.33
C VAL A 120 27.62 -31.94 15.24
N SER A 121 28.83 -31.54 14.81
CA SER A 121 30.00 -32.42 14.66
C SER A 121 31.00 -32.39 15.82
N GLN A 122 30.94 -31.43 16.75
CA GLN A 122 31.88 -31.36 17.89
C GLN A 122 31.13 -31.35 19.23
N SER A 123 31.69 -32.07 20.21
CA SER A 123 31.06 -32.25 21.52
C SER A 123 31.29 -31.04 22.45
N VAL A 124 30.85 -29.85 22.04
CA VAL A 124 30.92 -28.62 22.85
C VAL A 124 29.71 -28.58 23.80
N ALA A 125 29.96 -28.32 25.09
CA ALA A 125 28.96 -28.49 26.14
C ALA A 125 27.94 -27.33 26.27
N THR A 126 27.92 -26.41 25.31
CA THR A 126 26.99 -25.27 25.23
C THR A 126 26.71 -25.00 23.75
N PRO A 127 25.46 -25.06 23.27
CA PRO A 127 25.15 -24.63 21.91
C PRO A 127 25.52 -23.15 21.79
N ARG A 128 26.28 -22.80 20.74
CA ARG A 128 26.47 -21.40 20.37
C ARG A 128 25.20 -20.91 19.71
N THR A 129 24.72 -19.75 20.13
CA THR A 129 23.63 -19.08 19.45
C THR A 129 24.25 -18.08 18.47
N ALA A 130 23.99 -18.28 17.19
CA ALA A 130 24.30 -17.32 16.14
C ALA A 130 23.12 -16.35 15.98
N ARG A 131 23.36 -15.19 15.36
CA ARG A 131 22.31 -14.25 14.97
C ARG A 131 22.41 -13.92 13.50
N ILE A 132 21.30 -14.05 12.80
CA ILE A 132 21.18 -13.68 11.38
C ILE A 132 20.32 -12.41 11.34
N TYR A 133 20.83 -11.36 10.72
CA TYR A 133 20.02 -10.21 10.31
C TYR A 133 19.73 -10.33 8.81
N THR A 134 18.48 -10.07 8.45
CA THR A 134 17.96 -10.18 7.08
C THR A 134 17.21 -8.90 6.75
N LEU A 135 17.53 -8.29 5.60
CA LEU A 135 16.82 -7.12 5.09
C LEU A 135 15.33 -7.39 5.03
N LYS A 136 14.56 -6.42 5.48
CA LYS A 136 13.13 -6.39 5.24
C LYS A 136 12.93 -6.24 3.73
N ASN A 137 12.24 -7.21 3.12
CA ASN A 137 11.76 -7.03 1.76
C ASN A 137 10.75 -5.89 1.77
N LEU A 138 11.13 -4.71 1.24
CA LEU A 138 10.18 -3.66 0.90
C LEU A 138 9.13 -4.24 -0.06
N PRO A 139 7.84 -3.91 0.08
CA PRO A 139 6.86 -4.22 -0.94
C PRO A 139 7.24 -3.59 -2.28
N THR A 140 6.66 -4.11 -3.37
CA THR A 140 6.95 -3.58 -4.71
C THR A 140 6.30 -2.21 -4.89
N CYS A 141 7.07 -1.21 -5.34
CA CYS A 141 6.53 0.10 -5.69
C CYS A 141 5.47 0.00 -6.79
N SER A 142 4.32 0.64 -6.59
CA SER A 142 3.43 1.05 -7.66
C SER A 142 4.18 1.91 -8.70
N SER A 143 3.84 1.74 -9.98
CA SER A 143 4.42 2.52 -11.07
C SER A 143 3.66 3.83 -11.34
N SER A 144 2.60 4.12 -10.59
CA SER A 144 1.78 5.32 -10.75
C SER A 144 1.03 5.70 -9.48
N ASP A 145 1.07 6.99 -9.13
CA ASP A 145 0.14 7.61 -8.19
C ASP A 145 -0.94 8.41 -8.94
N SER A 146 -2.12 8.52 -8.34
CA SER A 146 -3.23 9.36 -8.82
C SER A 146 -4.09 9.85 -7.66
N ILE A 147 -4.90 10.89 -7.86
CA ILE A 147 -5.82 11.37 -6.81
C ILE A 147 -6.85 10.33 -6.35
N THR A 148 -7.15 9.33 -7.18
CA THR A 148 -8.03 8.19 -6.86
C THR A 148 -7.28 6.98 -6.30
N ASN A 149 -5.94 7.00 -6.28
CA ASN A 149 -5.06 6.00 -5.66
C ASN A 149 -3.64 6.57 -5.51
N THR A 150 -3.36 7.22 -4.38
CA THR A 150 -2.04 7.72 -3.98
C THR A 150 -1.44 6.77 -2.97
N THR A 151 -0.47 6.00 -3.44
CA THR A 151 0.40 5.05 -2.73
C THR A 151 1.73 5.65 -2.28
N PHE A 152 2.06 6.86 -2.74
CA PHE A 152 3.35 7.55 -2.53
C PHE A 152 4.58 6.91 -3.20
N ASP A 153 4.45 5.73 -3.81
CA ASP A 153 5.51 4.97 -4.49
C ASP A 153 6.21 5.66 -5.68
N THR A 154 5.63 6.74 -6.22
CA THR A 154 6.28 7.57 -7.26
C THR A 154 6.89 8.87 -6.71
N PHE A 155 6.79 9.12 -5.40
CA PHE A 155 7.30 10.32 -4.76
C PHE A 155 8.78 10.15 -4.41
N ALA A 156 9.53 11.25 -4.44
CA ALA A 156 10.85 11.30 -3.86
C ALA A 156 10.75 11.23 -2.32
N LEU A 157 11.64 10.45 -1.69
CA LEU A 157 11.82 10.43 -0.24
C LEU A 157 12.09 11.84 0.30
N GLY A 158 11.62 12.11 1.53
CA GLY A 158 11.64 13.44 2.13
C GLY A 158 10.29 14.15 2.05
N SER A 159 10.30 15.48 2.14
CA SER A 159 9.06 16.28 2.24
C SER A 159 8.07 16.06 1.08
N VAL A 160 6.80 15.79 1.40
CA VAL A 160 5.72 15.65 0.42
C VAL A 160 5.36 16.96 -0.28
N ASN A 161 5.80 18.11 0.25
CA ASN A 161 5.41 19.43 -0.22
C ASN A 161 5.90 19.74 -1.65
N GLY A 162 4.96 19.98 -2.55
CA GLY A 162 5.23 20.29 -3.96
C GLY A 162 5.40 19.06 -4.85
N GLN A 163 5.19 17.86 -4.32
CA GLN A 163 5.16 16.61 -5.09
C GLN A 163 3.72 16.27 -5.45
N ASN A 164 3.43 15.97 -6.73
CA ASN A 164 2.12 15.54 -7.20
C ASN A 164 0.94 16.38 -6.66
N ASP A 165 1.09 17.71 -6.66
CA ASP A 165 0.15 18.72 -6.12
C ASP A 165 -0.18 18.63 -4.62
N TRP A 166 0.53 17.80 -3.85
CA TRP A 166 0.51 17.83 -2.38
C TRP A 166 1.18 19.09 -1.83
N LYS A 167 0.71 19.54 -0.67
CA LYS A 167 1.15 20.79 -0.03
C LYS A 167 1.40 20.56 1.46
N SER A 168 2.54 21.00 1.96
CA SER A 168 2.87 21.06 3.39
C SER A 168 3.94 22.14 3.59
N THR A 169 3.54 23.41 3.55
CA THR A 169 4.48 24.54 3.49
C THR A 169 5.05 24.96 4.85
N GLY A 170 4.41 24.56 5.95
CA GLY A 170 4.95 24.74 7.30
C GLY A 170 5.97 23.66 7.65
N SER A 171 6.83 23.95 8.64
CA SER A 171 7.88 23.04 9.11
C SER A 171 7.34 21.96 10.06
N TYR A 172 6.40 21.16 9.56
CA TYR A 172 5.83 20.01 10.26
C TYR A 172 6.72 18.78 10.11
N ASP A 173 6.60 17.86 11.06
CA ASP A 173 7.29 16.57 10.99
C ASP A 173 6.56 15.62 10.05
N GLN A 174 6.88 15.71 8.76
CA GLN A 174 6.37 14.82 7.71
C GLN A 174 7.46 14.47 6.69
N SER A 175 7.38 13.25 6.15
CA SER A 175 8.23 12.76 5.07
C SER A 175 7.54 11.60 4.35
N VAL A 176 7.68 11.52 3.04
CA VAL A 176 7.63 10.25 2.32
C VAL A 176 8.82 9.41 2.79
N VAL A 177 8.57 8.18 3.21
CA VAL A 177 9.57 7.24 3.74
C VAL A 177 9.39 5.88 3.09
N GLU A 178 10.42 5.03 3.13
CA GLU A 178 10.32 3.63 2.68
C GLU A 178 9.48 2.81 3.68
N ASN A 179 8.75 1.82 3.17
CA ASN A 179 7.91 0.92 3.97
C ASN A 179 8.74 -0.20 4.62
N ILE A 180 9.67 0.20 5.48
CA ILE A 180 10.48 -0.68 6.35
C ILE A 180 9.68 -1.22 7.55
N TYR A 181 8.37 -0.98 7.62
CA TYR A 181 7.53 -1.32 8.76
C TYR A 181 6.91 -2.72 8.66
N GLY A 182 6.98 -3.34 7.47
CA GLY A 182 6.47 -4.70 7.22
C GLY A 182 4.99 -4.75 6.82
N TYR A 183 4.40 -3.61 6.45
CA TYR A 183 3.00 -3.52 6.05
C TYR A 183 2.83 -3.92 4.58
N SER A 184 2.46 -5.18 4.33
CA SER A 184 2.38 -5.76 2.98
C SER A 184 1.21 -5.28 2.11
N SER A 185 0.26 -4.53 2.68
CA SER A 185 -0.81 -3.85 1.95
C SER A 185 -0.44 -2.43 1.49
N PHE A 186 0.71 -1.94 1.93
CA PHE A 186 1.25 -0.62 1.57
C PHE A 186 2.28 -0.77 0.45
N GLY A 187 2.62 0.36 -0.17
CA GLY A 187 3.62 0.42 -1.22
C GLY A 187 5.05 0.11 -0.74
N CYS A 188 6.03 0.38 -1.60
CA CYS A 188 7.42 0.48 -1.17
C CYS A 188 7.70 1.76 -0.37
N GLN A 189 6.81 2.76 -0.46
CA GLN A 189 6.85 4.02 0.27
C GLN A 189 5.49 4.34 0.89
N SER A 190 5.47 5.24 1.88
CA SER A 190 4.23 5.81 2.46
C SER A 190 4.50 7.23 3.01
N LEU A 191 3.45 8.02 3.24
CA LEU A 191 3.58 9.33 3.91
C LEU A 191 3.58 9.17 5.44
N ARG A 192 4.72 9.42 6.07
CA ARG A 192 4.91 9.43 7.52
C ARG A 192 4.74 10.83 8.08
N ILE A 193 3.92 11.01 9.12
CA ILE A 193 3.65 12.33 9.73
C ILE A 193 3.34 12.24 11.23
N SER A 194 3.80 13.23 12.01
CA SER A 194 3.59 13.32 13.46
C SER A 194 3.27 14.74 13.95
N ASN A 195 2.87 14.88 15.21
CA ASN A 195 2.75 16.17 15.93
C ASN A 195 4.00 16.52 16.76
N ALA A 196 5.19 16.07 16.37
CA ALA A 196 6.44 16.50 17.00
C ALA A 196 6.63 18.03 16.93
N VAL A 197 6.16 18.63 15.82
CA VAL A 197 5.97 20.07 15.66
C VAL A 197 4.48 20.35 15.39
N THR A 198 3.92 21.34 16.08
CA THR A 198 2.52 21.77 15.93
C THR A 198 2.41 23.27 15.74
N THR A 199 1.39 23.73 15.03
CA THR A 199 0.97 25.14 15.06
C THR A 199 -0.54 25.26 15.26
N GLY A 200 -1.00 26.49 15.55
CA GLY A 200 -2.43 26.84 15.46
C GLY A 200 -2.91 27.11 14.04
N GLY A 201 -2.00 27.12 13.06
CA GLY A 201 -2.27 27.38 11.65
C GLY A 201 -3.12 26.30 10.98
N PHE A 202 -3.50 26.60 9.75
CA PHE A 202 -4.28 25.72 8.88
C PHE A 202 -3.76 25.75 7.45
N GLY A 203 -3.69 26.95 6.84
CA GLY A 203 -3.33 27.10 5.42
C GLY A 203 -1.91 26.69 5.03
N ASP A 204 -1.05 26.31 5.99
CA ASP A 204 0.32 25.83 5.80
C ASP A 204 0.53 24.34 6.13
N GLN A 205 -0.48 23.67 6.69
CA GLN A 205 -0.48 22.25 7.08
C GLN A 205 -0.40 21.31 5.87
N THR A 206 -0.36 19.99 6.12
CA THR A 206 -0.37 18.96 5.07
C THR A 206 -1.76 18.82 4.45
N PHE A 207 -1.85 19.03 3.14
CA PHE A 207 -3.04 18.78 2.32
C PHE A 207 -2.70 17.79 1.21
N ALA A 208 -3.62 16.86 0.98
CA ALA A 208 -3.61 15.99 -0.19
C ALA A 208 -3.74 16.78 -1.51
N ALA A 209 -3.36 16.16 -2.63
CA ALA A 209 -3.64 16.70 -3.95
C ALA A 209 -5.14 17.07 -4.08
N PRO A 210 -5.50 18.29 -4.50
CA PRO A 210 -6.89 18.72 -4.58
C PRO A 210 -7.59 18.19 -5.84
N LEU A 211 -8.86 17.85 -5.71
CA LEU A 211 -9.75 17.51 -6.83
C LEU A 211 -9.83 18.66 -7.85
N THR A 212 -9.94 18.31 -9.13
CA THR A 212 -10.26 19.26 -10.21
C THR A 212 -11.63 19.89 -9.97
N ASP A 213 -12.64 19.05 -9.76
CA ASP A 213 -14.01 19.42 -9.42
C ASP A 213 -14.17 19.62 -7.90
N SER A 214 -15.36 19.96 -7.41
CA SER A 214 -15.55 20.20 -5.96
C SER A 214 -16.90 19.74 -5.46
N VAL A 215 -16.93 19.29 -4.20
CA VAL A 215 -18.15 18.82 -3.55
C VAL A 215 -18.69 19.89 -2.62
N GLY A 216 -20.00 20.02 -2.52
CA GLY A 216 -20.68 20.88 -1.56
C GLY A 216 -22.13 21.12 -1.95
N GLU A 217 -22.88 21.81 -1.09
CA GLU A 217 -24.19 22.35 -1.43
C GLU A 217 -24.12 23.42 -2.54
N THR A 218 -25.26 23.75 -3.13
CA THR A 218 -25.40 24.79 -4.16
C THR A 218 -24.96 26.18 -3.69
N ASP A 219 -25.10 26.50 -2.39
CA ASP A 219 -24.66 27.79 -1.81
C ASP A 219 -23.31 27.73 -1.07
N ALA A 220 -22.59 26.61 -1.18
CA ALA A 220 -21.26 26.44 -0.59
C ALA A 220 -20.19 27.27 -1.31
N THR A 221 -19.28 27.88 -0.53
CA THR A 221 -18.34 28.90 -1.03
C THR A 221 -16.95 28.37 -1.31
N ALA A 222 -16.39 28.74 -2.47
CA ALA A 222 -15.03 28.37 -2.91
C ALA A 222 -13.94 29.43 -2.71
N LYS A 223 -14.32 30.70 -2.44
CA LYS A 223 -13.44 31.87 -2.48
C LYS A 223 -12.59 31.94 -3.76
N SER A 224 -11.30 31.63 -3.63
CA SER A 224 -10.28 31.74 -4.68
C SER A 224 -9.91 30.39 -5.30
N PHE A 225 -10.49 29.29 -4.83
CA PHE A 225 -10.27 27.97 -5.41
C PHE A 225 -11.12 27.80 -6.67
N SER A 226 -10.56 27.14 -7.68
CA SER A 226 -11.34 26.75 -8.87
C SER A 226 -12.37 25.70 -8.46
N GLU A 227 -13.64 26.00 -8.69
CA GLU A 227 -14.74 25.08 -8.35
C GLU A 227 -14.76 23.84 -9.25
N GLY A 228 -14.48 24.00 -10.55
CA GLY A 228 -14.77 22.98 -11.54
C GLY A 228 -16.28 22.71 -11.59
N THR A 229 -16.65 21.45 -11.71
CA THR A 229 -18.04 20.98 -11.56
C THR A 229 -18.39 20.88 -10.07
N ARG A 230 -19.60 21.30 -9.70
CA ARG A 230 -20.19 21.09 -8.37
C ARG A 230 -20.81 19.69 -8.32
N TYR A 231 -20.42 18.93 -7.32
CA TYR A 231 -20.94 17.60 -6.96
C TYR A 231 -21.51 17.65 -5.53
N ASP A 232 -22.37 16.70 -5.17
CA ASP A 232 -23.05 16.63 -3.87
C ASP A 232 -22.64 15.39 -3.02
N LYS A 233 -21.77 14.51 -3.53
CA LYS A 233 -21.15 13.41 -2.77
C LYS A 233 -19.61 13.51 -2.77
N TYR A 234 -19.01 13.46 -1.59
CA TYR A 234 -17.55 13.34 -1.40
C TYR A 234 -17.23 12.01 -0.76
N GLU A 235 -16.33 11.25 -1.38
CA GLU A 235 -15.76 10.05 -0.79
C GLU A 235 -14.25 10.25 -0.68
N VAL A 236 -13.72 10.13 0.53
CA VAL A 236 -12.28 10.11 0.75
C VAL A 236 -11.90 8.94 1.64
N GLN A 237 -10.99 8.12 1.14
CA GLN A 237 -10.44 6.94 1.80
C GLN A 237 -8.92 7.07 1.91
N PHE A 238 -8.35 6.52 2.97
CA PHE A 238 -6.92 6.30 3.14
C PHE A 238 -6.72 5.14 4.11
N ASP A 239 -5.59 4.47 4.01
CA ASP A 239 -5.14 3.58 5.06
C ASP A 239 -4.25 4.33 6.06
N ILE A 240 -4.33 3.95 7.33
CA ILE A 240 -3.48 4.45 8.42
C ILE A 240 -2.78 3.31 9.14
N ALA A 241 -1.50 3.48 9.44
CA ALA A 241 -0.72 2.54 10.25
C ALA A 241 0.25 3.28 11.19
N SER A 242 0.89 2.57 12.12
CA SER A 242 1.87 3.16 13.05
C SER A 242 3.29 3.00 12.49
N ALA A 243 4.11 4.06 12.51
CA ALA A 243 5.55 3.92 12.29
C ALA A 243 6.22 3.04 13.38
N LYS A 244 5.55 2.86 14.52
CA LYS A 244 6.02 2.09 15.68
C LYS A 244 5.01 1.01 16.09
N PRO A 245 4.85 -0.08 15.32
CA PRO A 245 3.81 -1.10 15.60
C PRO A 245 3.91 -1.73 17.00
N SER A 246 5.13 -1.92 17.50
CA SER A 246 5.41 -2.65 18.74
C SER A 246 5.34 -1.82 20.04
N ALA A 247 5.18 -0.50 19.97
CA ALA A 247 5.19 0.37 21.16
C ALA A 247 4.40 1.67 20.97
N GLN A 248 3.78 2.16 22.05
CA GLN A 248 3.08 3.43 22.05
C GLN A 248 4.03 4.62 21.81
N GLN A 249 3.60 5.52 20.93
CA GLN A 249 4.19 6.82 20.65
C GLN A 249 3.52 7.88 21.54
N SER A 250 4.02 8.03 22.78
CA SER A 250 3.33 8.85 23.80
C SER A 250 3.13 10.31 23.36
N GLY A 251 1.87 10.74 23.35
CA GLY A 251 1.46 12.08 22.92
C GLY A 251 1.23 12.25 21.42
N LEU A 252 1.44 11.21 20.60
CA LEU A 252 1.13 11.25 19.18
C LEU A 252 -0.38 11.49 18.98
N ALA A 253 -0.72 12.57 18.29
CA ALA A 253 -2.10 12.86 17.88
C ALA A 253 -2.16 13.71 16.61
N LEU A 254 -2.99 13.30 15.65
CA LEU A 254 -3.29 14.06 14.43
C LEU A 254 -4.81 14.17 14.23
N SER A 255 -5.24 15.17 13.47
CA SER A 255 -6.61 15.28 12.98
C SER A 255 -6.67 15.28 11.46
N VAL A 256 -7.60 14.51 10.89
CA VAL A 256 -7.78 14.34 9.45
C VAL A 256 -9.19 14.80 9.07
N SER A 257 -9.31 15.69 8.08
CA SER A 257 -10.59 16.31 7.72
C SER A 257 -10.70 16.64 6.24
N PRO A 258 -11.87 16.40 5.61
CA PRO A 258 -12.26 17.06 4.37
C PRO A 258 -12.15 18.59 4.46
N ASP A 259 -11.52 19.24 3.48
CA ASP A 259 -11.23 20.67 3.47
C ASP A 259 -11.32 21.26 2.06
N ARG A 260 -11.50 22.59 1.98
CA ARG A 260 -11.43 23.39 0.75
C ARG A 260 -10.01 23.49 0.17
N GLY A 261 -9.00 23.44 1.03
CA GLY A 261 -7.58 23.68 0.74
C GLY A 261 -6.96 24.90 1.46
N ASP A 262 -7.73 25.58 2.32
CA ASP A 262 -7.31 26.77 3.08
C ASP A 262 -7.47 26.66 4.60
N GLY A 263 -7.96 25.53 5.13
CA GLY A 263 -8.29 25.37 6.54
C GLY A 263 -9.78 25.46 6.85
N SER A 264 -10.62 25.63 5.82
CA SER A 264 -12.07 25.58 5.94
C SER A 264 -12.54 24.13 5.98
N ARG A 265 -12.12 23.44 7.05
CA ARG A 265 -12.34 22.03 7.30
C ARG A 265 -13.77 21.72 7.71
N MET A 266 -14.19 20.48 7.49
CA MET A 266 -15.46 19.95 7.97
C MET A 266 -15.30 19.20 9.29
N SER A 267 -16.30 18.40 9.64
CA SER A 267 -16.19 17.32 10.63
C SER A 267 -14.93 16.48 10.39
N TYR A 268 -14.28 16.06 11.47
CA TYR A 268 -12.95 15.45 11.38
C TYR A 268 -12.81 14.22 12.27
N LEU A 269 -11.87 13.35 11.91
CA LEU A 269 -11.39 12.27 12.78
C LEU A 269 -10.09 12.71 13.45
N SER A 270 -9.98 12.46 14.74
CA SER A 270 -8.72 12.51 15.48
C SER A 270 -8.22 11.08 15.68
N PHE A 271 -6.92 10.88 15.44
CA PHE A 271 -6.19 9.65 15.71
C PHE A 271 -5.15 9.96 16.79
N ALA A 272 -5.13 9.21 17.88
CA ALA A 272 -4.16 9.37 18.95
C ALA A 272 -3.57 8.01 19.36
N ASP A 273 -2.24 7.92 19.56
CA ASP A 273 -1.62 6.67 20.00
C ASP A 273 -1.74 6.51 21.53
N GLY A 274 -2.82 5.85 21.94
CA GLY A 274 -3.13 5.52 23.33
C GLY A 274 -2.41 4.26 23.79
N ALA A 275 -2.55 3.89 25.07
CA ALA A 275 -1.89 2.69 25.58
C ALA A 275 -2.41 1.39 24.93
N GLY A 276 -3.68 1.37 24.51
CA GLY A 276 -4.33 0.20 23.90
C GLY A 276 -4.12 0.03 22.40
N GLY A 277 -3.73 1.09 21.69
CA GLY A 277 -3.70 1.14 20.22
C GLY A 277 -3.97 2.56 19.72
N ILE A 278 -4.49 2.69 18.50
CA ILE A 278 -4.80 4.01 17.91
C ILE A 278 -6.24 4.38 18.24
N ASP A 279 -6.44 5.30 19.18
CA ASP A 279 -7.76 5.79 19.58
C ASP A 279 -8.34 6.72 18.50
N VAL A 280 -9.56 6.42 18.04
CA VAL A 280 -10.26 7.18 16.99
C VAL A 280 -11.41 7.96 17.61
N THR A 281 -11.49 9.25 17.34
CA THR A 281 -12.59 10.13 17.80
C THR A 281 -13.08 11.02 16.67
N PHE A 282 -14.37 10.95 16.37
CA PHE A 282 -15.07 11.85 15.46
C PHE A 282 -15.48 13.15 16.17
N TYR A 283 -15.36 14.27 15.47
CA TYR A 283 -15.74 15.60 15.97
C TYR A 283 -16.64 16.31 14.96
N ASP A 284 -17.89 16.57 15.35
CA ASP A 284 -18.87 17.34 14.59
C ASP A 284 -19.38 18.58 15.37
N THR A 285 -20.26 19.33 14.73
CA THR A 285 -21.04 20.42 15.33
C THR A 285 -22.51 20.18 15.03
N GLN A 286 -23.28 19.75 16.04
CA GLN A 286 -24.67 19.34 15.87
C GLN A 286 -25.66 20.50 16.09
N GLY A 287 -26.66 20.62 15.22
CA GLY A 287 -27.70 21.65 15.28
C GLY A 287 -27.18 23.08 15.16
N THR A 288 -28.05 24.06 15.45
CA THR A 288 -27.89 25.47 15.05
C THR A 288 -27.48 26.42 16.20
N THR A 289 -26.81 25.88 17.23
CA THR A 289 -26.39 26.65 18.42
C THR A 289 -25.25 27.63 18.12
N ASN A 290 -25.23 28.78 18.81
CA ASN A 290 -24.19 29.80 18.70
C ASN A 290 -23.76 30.26 20.12
N PRO A 291 -22.50 30.06 20.53
CA PRO A 291 -21.46 29.31 19.81
C PRO A 291 -21.84 27.81 19.67
N ALA A 292 -21.32 27.18 18.63
CA ALA A 292 -21.53 25.78 18.32
C ALA A 292 -20.83 24.87 19.35
N SER A 293 -21.43 23.72 19.62
CA SER A 293 -20.85 22.68 20.47
C SER A 293 -20.10 21.65 19.63
N PHE A 294 -18.77 21.65 19.71
CA PHE A 294 -17.93 20.61 19.12
C PHE A 294 -18.03 19.32 19.94
N THR A 295 -18.64 18.28 19.39
CA THR A 295 -19.01 17.08 20.14
C THR A 295 -18.08 15.90 19.80
N PRO A 296 -17.24 15.41 20.74
CA PRO A 296 -16.41 14.24 20.51
C PRO A 296 -17.21 12.95 20.64
N THR A 297 -17.15 12.09 19.63
CA THR A 297 -17.67 10.71 19.67
C THR A 297 -16.52 9.72 19.46
N SER A 298 -16.20 8.92 20.48
CA SER A 298 -15.19 7.86 20.34
C SER A 298 -15.70 6.73 19.46
N LEU A 299 -14.90 6.32 18.48
CA LEU A 299 -15.20 5.22 17.56
C LEU A 299 -14.46 3.92 17.93
N GLY A 300 -13.79 3.90 19.08
CA GLY A 300 -12.97 2.78 19.55
C GLY A 300 -11.47 2.99 19.33
N THR A 301 -10.73 1.88 19.43
CA THR A 301 -9.27 1.82 19.38
C THR A 301 -8.86 0.78 18.35
N LEU A 302 -8.01 1.15 17.39
CA LEU A 302 -7.49 0.28 16.34
C LEU A 302 -6.22 -0.45 16.80
N ASP A 303 -5.89 -1.58 16.17
CA ASP A 303 -4.66 -2.31 16.45
C ASP A 303 -3.45 -1.54 15.87
N ARG A 304 -2.41 -1.35 16.67
CA ARG A 304 -1.19 -0.65 16.23
C ARG A 304 -0.34 -1.50 15.28
N THR A 305 -0.53 -2.82 15.30
CA THR A 305 0.29 -3.80 14.58
C THR A 305 -0.17 -4.04 13.14
N THR A 306 -1.33 -3.52 12.73
CA THR A 306 -1.89 -3.67 11.39
C THR A 306 -2.27 -2.33 10.78
N PRO A 307 -2.26 -2.18 9.44
CA PRO A 307 -2.90 -1.07 8.77
C PRO A 307 -4.43 -1.17 8.89
N HIS A 308 -5.09 -0.01 8.91
CA HIS A 308 -6.54 0.12 8.98
C HIS A 308 -7.06 1.06 7.90
N THR A 309 -8.15 0.68 7.22
CA THR A 309 -8.75 1.50 6.16
C THR A 309 -9.79 2.43 6.76
N ILE A 310 -9.61 3.74 6.56
CA ILE A 310 -10.55 4.78 7.00
C ILE A 310 -11.21 5.40 5.78
N LYS A 311 -12.54 5.53 5.81
CA LYS A 311 -13.30 6.24 4.78
C LYS A 311 -14.29 7.22 5.37
N PHE A 312 -14.27 8.45 4.86
CA PHE A 312 -15.38 9.40 4.96
C PHE A 312 -16.24 9.27 3.70
N GLU A 313 -17.55 9.17 3.89
CA GLU A 313 -18.54 9.43 2.86
C GLU A 313 -19.41 10.59 3.35
N MET A 314 -19.43 11.68 2.58
CA MET A 314 -20.21 12.88 2.90
C MET A 314 -21.27 13.10 1.82
N LEU A 315 -22.51 13.20 2.26
CA LEU A 315 -23.68 13.50 1.45
C LEU A 315 -24.07 14.95 1.76
N MET A 316 -23.87 15.84 0.79
CA MET A 316 -24.12 17.27 0.92
C MET A 316 -25.51 17.58 0.38
N ASN A 317 -26.38 18.15 1.20
CA ASN A 317 -27.80 18.31 0.88
C ASN A 317 -28.20 19.79 0.99
N ASP A 318 -28.88 20.36 -0.02
CA ASP A 318 -29.20 21.79 -0.01
C ASP A 318 -30.09 22.22 1.19
N GLY A 319 -29.51 22.97 2.13
CA GLY A 319 -30.17 23.70 3.21
C GLY A 319 -30.01 23.10 4.62
N ALA A 320 -29.90 23.96 5.63
CA ALA A 320 -29.56 23.64 7.03
C ALA A 320 -30.01 22.28 7.63
N ASP A 321 -29.06 21.64 8.32
CA ASP A 321 -29.24 20.55 9.29
C ASP A 321 -29.61 19.19 8.64
N ASN A 322 -29.08 18.93 7.45
CA ASN A 322 -29.38 17.74 6.64
C ASN A 322 -28.15 17.02 6.04
N ASP A 323 -26.95 17.60 6.14
CA ASP A 323 -25.69 16.99 5.70
C ASP A 323 -25.38 15.72 6.49
N VAL A 324 -25.02 14.64 5.79
CA VAL A 324 -24.71 13.33 6.40
C VAL A 324 -23.24 12.99 6.23
N VAL A 325 -22.59 12.59 7.32
CA VAL A 325 -21.20 12.13 7.33
C VAL A 325 -21.12 10.71 7.88
N ASN A 326 -20.94 9.76 6.97
CA ASN A 326 -20.70 8.35 7.31
C ASN A 326 -19.19 8.11 7.44
N ILE A 327 -18.78 7.55 8.57
CA ILE A 327 -17.41 7.10 8.83
C ILE A 327 -17.37 5.58 8.77
N TYR A 328 -16.54 5.03 7.89
CA TYR A 328 -16.24 3.61 7.83
C TYR A 328 -14.82 3.34 8.32
N ILE A 329 -14.67 2.25 9.06
CA ILE A 329 -13.39 1.71 9.55
C ILE A 329 -13.36 0.24 9.10
N ASP A 330 -12.31 -0.16 8.39
CA ASP A 330 -12.13 -1.50 7.82
C ASP A 330 -13.36 -1.99 7.04
N GLY A 331 -13.92 -1.08 6.22
CA GLY A 331 -15.13 -1.31 5.41
C GLY A 331 -16.46 -1.34 6.19
N SER A 332 -16.43 -1.28 7.52
CA SER A 332 -17.63 -1.32 8.37
C SER A 332 -18.07 0.09 8.77
N LEU A 333 -19.36 0.40 8.69
CA LEU A 333 -19.90 1.69 9.13
C LEU A 333 -19.75 1.82 10.66
N ALA A 334 -18.83 2.69 11.09
CA ALA A 334 -18.51 2.94 12.49
C ALA A 334 -19.36 4.08 13.09
N HIS A 335 -19.72 5.08 12.28
CA HIS A 335 -20.50 6.23 12.73
C HIS A 335 -21.27 6.91 11.60
N THR A 336 -22.37 7.57 11.95
CA THR A 336 -23.07 8.55 11.12
C THR A 336 -23.29 9.80 11.96
N GLY A 337 -22.74 10.93 11.51
CA GLY A 337 -22.87 12.25 12.13
C GLY A 337 -23.17 13.33 11.10
N THR A 338 -22.95 14.60 11.45
CA THR A 338 -23.20 15.76 10.56
C THR A 338 -21.90 16.42 10.10
N SER A 339 -21.99 17.25 9.05
CA SER A 339 -20.87 18.10 8.63
C SER A 339 -20.71 19.33 9.56
N TRP A 340 -19.88 20.29 9.16
CA TRP A 340 -19.79 21.61 9.80
C TRP A 340 -20.64 22.69 9.11
N GLU A 341 -21.59 22.29 8.25
CA GLU A 341 -22.57 23.17 7.62
C GLU A 341 -23.18 24.16 8.62
N ASN A 342 -23.81 23.64 9.69
CA ASN A 342 -24.48 24.47 10.69
C ASN A 342 -23.53 25.44 11.40
N TYR A 343 -22.28 25.04 11.68
CA TYR A 343 -21.27 25.95 12.23
C TYR A 343 -21.03 27.11 11.25
N TYR A 344 -20.84 26.81 9.97
CA TYR A 344 -20.63 27.82 8.95
C TYR A 344 -21.88 28.67 8.62
N ARG A 345 -23.09 28.14 8.84
CA ARG A 345 -24.36 28.86 8.66
C ARG A 345 -24.77 29.71 9.87
N PHE A 346 -24.47 29.28 11.09
CA PHE A 346 -25.07 29.87 12.31
C PHE A 346 -24.10 30.37 13.37
N ASP A 347 -22.84 29.93 13.40
CA ASP A 347 -21.87 30.42 14.40
C ASP A 347 -21.41 31.84 14.10
N SER A 348 -21.15 32.63 15.15
CA SER A 348 -20.58 33.97 15.02
C SER A 348 -19.08 33.97 14.69
N GLU A 349 -18.35 32.89 14.99
CA GLU A 349 -16.96 32.67 14.58
C GLU A 349 -16.84 32.58 13.05
N ALA A 350 -17.84 32.01 12.37
CA ALA A 350 -17.90 31.90 10.91
C ALA A 350 -18.29 33.22 10.19
N SER A 351 -18.63 34.30 10.91
CA SER A 351 -19.28 35.51 10.38
C SER A 351 -18.54 36.28 9.28
N ALA A 352 -17.25 36.01 9.08
CA ALA A 352 -16.51 36.51 7.92
C ALA A 352 -16.95 35.90 6.57
N GLU A 353 -17.63 34.75 6.60
CA GLU A 353 -18.05 33.97 5.43
C GLU A 353 -19.23 33.02 5.82
N GLN A 354 -20.41 33.58 6.10
CA GLN A 354 -21.57 32.85 6.66
C GLN A 354 -22.35 31.99 5.63
N SER A 355 -21.70 31.02 5.02
CA SER A 355 -22.31 29.95 4.22
C SER A 355 -21.45 28.68 4.31
N PRO A 356 -21.93 27.49 3.90
CA PRO A 356 -21.15 26.26 3.88
C PRO A 356 -19.87 26.36 3.03
N ARG A 357 -19.02 25.33 3.12
CA ARG A 357 -17.73 25.26 2.43
C ARG A 357 -17.72 24.16 1.40
N ILE A 358 -17.05 24.42 0.28
CA ILE A 358 -16.75 23.35 -0.67
C ILE A 358 -15.64 22.46 -0.12
N MET A 359 -15.61 21.20 -0.54
CA MET A 359 -14.52 20.27 -0.30
C MET A 359 -13.80 19.96 -1.61
N LYS A 360 -12.48 19.90 -1.55
CA LYS A 360 -11.60 19.52 -2.67
C LYS A 360 -10.44 18.62 -2.25
N THR A 361 -10.05 18.63 -0.98
CA THR A 361 -8.85 17.94 -0.50
C THR A 361 -9.07 17.36 0.91
N LEU A 362 -8.07 16.64 1.41
CA LEU A 362 -7.98 16.14 2.77
C LEU A 362 -6.86 16.89 3.50
N LEU A 363 -7.20 17.55 4.61
CA LEU A 363 -6.26 18.17 5.55
C LEU A 363 -5.81 17.12 6.57
N ILE A 364 -4.51 16.86 6.66
CA ILE A 364 -3.86 16.14 7.76
C ILE A 364 -3.15 17.18 8.64
N ARG A 365 -3.67 17.42 9.83
CA ARG A 365 -3.28 18.55 10.68
C ARG A 365 -2.55 18.13 11.96
N ALA A 366 -1.31 18.58 12.09
CA ALA A 366 -0.50 18.52 13.30
C ALA A 366 -0.73 19.78 14.15
N SER A 367 -1.46 19.64 15.25
CA SER A 367 -1.92 20.77 16.07
C SER A 367 -2.17 20.39 17.53
N GLY A 368 -2.39 21.39 18.39
CA GLY A 368 -2.58 21.17 19.82
C GLY A 368 -1.24 21.08 20.56
N THR A 369 -1.14 20.18 21.53
CA THR A 369 0.12 19.93 22.26
C THR A 369 1.10 19.17 21.37
N ALA A 370 2.29 19.74 21.16
CA ALA A 370 3.38 19.04 20.47
C ALA A 370 3.90 17.86 21.30
N ALA A 371 4.32 16.80 20.62
CA ALA A 371 4.94 15.62 21.22
C ALA A 371 6.34 15.40 20.63
N PRO A 372 7.38 16.20 20.98
CA PRO A 372 8.68 16.16 20.28
C PRO A 372 9.41 14.81 20.28
N SER A 373 9.00 13.86 21.12
CA SER A 373 9.48 12.46 21.13
C SER A 373 8.92 11.59 19.99
N THR A 374 7.99 12.10 19.18
CA THR A 374 7.46 11.43 17.97
C THR A 374 8.16 11.89 16.69
N GLN A 375 9.26 12.66 16.82
CA GLN A 375 10.05 13.15 15.69
C GLN A 375 10.59 11.98 14.85
N ASP A 376 10.36 12.04 13.55
CA ASP A 376 10.68 10.99 12.56
C ASP A 376 9.92 9.66 12.71
N GLU A 377 8.97 9.64 13.65
CA GLU A 377 8.00 8.58 13.87
C GLU A 377 6.60 9.11 13.48
N GLY A 378 5.52 8.50 13.96
CA GLY A 378 4.15 9.00 13.78
C GLY A 378 3.21 7.97 13.16
N PHE A 379 2.24 8.48 12.40
CA PHE A 379 1.35 7.66 11.58
C PHE A 379 1.81 7.65 10.13
N LEU A 380 1.64 6.49 9.49
CA LEU A 380 1.82 6.28 8.07
C LEU A 380 0.47 6.41 7.38
N PHE A 381 0.43 7.09 6.25
CA PHE A 381 -0.72 7.22 5.36
C PHE A 381 -0.37 6.64 3.99
N ASP A 382 -1.28 5.84 3.44
CA ASP A 382 -1.11 5.13 2.17
C ASP A 382 -2.50 4.89 1.51
N ASN A 383 -2.53 4.33 0.29
CA ASN A 383 -3.72 3.92 -0.45
C ASN A 383 -4.84 4.99 -0.49
N MET A 384 -4.46 6.26 -0.63
CA MET A 384 -5.39 7.38 -0.51
C MET A 384 -6.20 7.60 -1.79
N SER A 385 -7.50 7.79 -1.67
CA SER A 385 -8.43 8.00 -2.78
C SER A 385 -9.40 9.12 -2.45
N LEU A 386 -9.48 10.15 -3.31
CA LEU A 386 -10.45 11.24 -3.24
C LEU A 386 -11.36 11.19 -4.47
N VAL A 387 -12.67 11.19 -4.27
CA VAL A 387 -13.68 11.11 -5.34
C VAL A 387 -14.80 12.13 -5.10
N ALA A 388 -15.12 12.91 -6.14
CA ALA A 388 -16.35 13.67 -6.23
C ALA A 388 -17.34 12.94 -7.15
N SER A 389 -18.59 12.82 -6.73
CA SER A 389 -19.66 12.21 -7.54
C SER A 389 -21.02 12.80 -7.16
N ASN A 390 -22.07 12.46 -7.91
CA ASN A 390 -23.43 12.78 -7.47
C ASN A 390 -23.98 11.67 -6.59
N GLN A 391 -24.76 12.03 -5.58
CA GLN A 391 -25.62 11.13 -4.84
C GLN A 391 -26.53 10.36 -5.81
N ALA A 392 -26.79 9.08 -5.52
CA ALA A 392 -27.72 8.31 -6.32
C ALA A 392 -29.12 8.89 -6.16
N SER A 393 -29.70 9.45 -7.23
CA SER A 393 -31.07 9.97 -7.18
C SER A 393 -32.02 8.85 -6.78
N GLU A 394 -32.75 9.04 -5.67
CA GLU A 394 -33.88 8.18 -5.35
C GLU A 394 -34.87 8.23 -6.53
N THR A 395 -35.03 7.12 -7.24
CA THR A 395 -36.11 6.99 -8.22
C THR A 395 -37.42 6.91 -7.45
N ASP A 396 -38.03 8.08 -7.28
CA ASP A 396 -39.27 8.36 -6.59
C ASP A 396 -40.35 7.32 -6.94
N THR A 397 -40.54 6.32 -6.07
CA THR A 397 -41.58 5.29 -6.22
C THR A 397 -42.92 5.86 -5.76
N ASN A 398 -43.36 6.89 -6.49
CA ASN A 398 -44.60 7.63 -6.27
C ASN A 398 -45.81 6.71 -6.51
N THR A 399 -46.09 5.88 -5.51
CA THR A 399 -47.24 4.99 -5.41
C THR A 399 -48.47 5.82 -5.07
N SER A 400 -48.94 6.58 -6.06
CA SER A 400 -50.18 7.34 -6.01
C SER A 400 -51.35 6.44 -5.62
N THR A 401 -51.75 6.55 -4.35
CA THR A 401 -52.90 5.87 -3.76
C THR A 401 -54.19 6.59 -4.16
N GLY A 402 -54.54 6.49 -5.44
CA GLY A 402 -55.71 7.14 -6.05
C GLY A 402 -56.80 6.16 -6.48
N GLY A 403 -57.56 5.61 -5.52
CA GLY A 403 -58.70 4.76 -5.85
C GLY A 403 -59.99 5.56 -6.11
N SER A 404 -60.52 5.53 -7.33
CA SER A 404 -61.99 5.62 -7.56
C SER A 404 -62.42 5.11 -8.94
N SER A 405 -63.69 4.74 -9.05
CA SER A 405 -64.28 3.91 -10.11
C SER A 405 -64.83 4.65 -11.34
N GLY A 406 -64.58 4.08 -12.54
CA GLY A 406 -65.64 3.74 -13.51
C GLY A 406 -66.01 4.73 -14.64
N GLY A 407 -66.03 4.23 -15.89
CA GLY A 407 -67.03 4.65 -16.89
C GLY A 407 -66.61 5.05 -18.32
N THR A 408 -66.52 4.08 -19.25
CA THR A 408 -67.20 4.09 -20.57
C THR A 408 -66.85 5.11 -21.69
N ARG A 409 -66.12 4.64 -22.74
CA ARG A 409 -66.18 4.95 -24.23
C ARG A 409 -66.04 6.45 -24.69
N VAL A 410 -65.59 6.88 -25.88
CA VAL A 410 -65.32 6.41 -27.29
C VAL A 410 -64.13 7.26 -27.84
N GLY A 411 -63.30 6.93 -28.86
CA GLY A 411 -63.11 5.72 -29.68
C GLY A 411 -62.90 5.97 -31.21
N GLY A 412 -61.66 5.97 -31.71
CA GLY A 412 -61.25 6.08 -33.14
C GLY A 412 -59.84 6.70 -33.31
N GLY A 413 -58.99 6.33 -34.28
CA GLY A 413 -59.02 5.21 -35.25
C GLY A 413 -57.94 5.34 -36.35
N SER A 414 -57.20 4.24 -36.65
CA SER A 414 -56.20 4.05 -37.73
C SER A 414 -54.96 4.98 -37.72
N SER A 415 -53.74 4.59 -38.13
CA SER A 415 -53.13 3.40 -38.77
C SER A 415 -51.67 3.30 -38.28
N GLY A 416 -50.93 2.18 -38.25
CA GLY A 416 -51.09 0.89 -38.92
C GLY A 416 -49.77 0.48 -39.59
N SER A 417 -48.93 -0.31 -38.91
CA SER A 417 -47.95 -1.22 -39.53
C SER A 417 -47.50 -2.29 -38.53
N SER A 418 -47.29 -3.50 -39.03
CA SER A 418 -46.92 -4.68 -38.24
C SER A 418 -45.46 -5.03 -38.45
N ASN A 419 -44.76 -5.45 -37.41
CA ASN A 419 -43.91 -6.63 -37.49
C ASN A 419 -43.78 -7.33 -36.12
N ASN A 420 -43.80 -8.65 -36.15
CA ASN A 420 -43.82 -9.50 -34.96
C ASN A 420 -42.41 -9.73 -34.39
N GLY A 421 -42.31 -9.75 -33.07
CA GLY A 421 -41.17 -10.29 -32.32
C GLY A 421 -41.63 -10.62 -30.90
N ALA A 422 -41.74 -11.92 -30.57
CA ALA A 422 -42.20 -12.35 -29.25
C ALA A 422 -41.07 -12.17 -28.20
N PRO A 423 -41.39 -11.85 -26.94
CA PRO A 423 -40.38 -11.66 -25.90
C PRO A 423 -39.88 -13.01 -25.35
N THR A 424 -38.57 -13.15 -25.24
CA THR A 424 -37.90 -14.15 -24.39
C THR A 424 -37.29 -13.45 -23.17
N PRO A 425 -37.13 -14.16 -22.03
CA PRO A 425 -37.07 -13.51 -20.72
C PRO A 425 -35.70 -12.90 -20.44
N GLN A 426 -35.67 -11.59 -20.15
CA GLN A 426 -34.49 -10.94 -19.62
C GLN A 426 -34.40 -11.23 -18.12
N VAL A 427 -33.50 -12.14 -17.76
CA VAL A 427 -33.24 -12.54 -16.37
C VAL A 427 -32.61 -11.37 -15.60
N LEU A 428 -32.86 -11.32 -14.29
CA LEU A 428 -32.44 -10.27 -13.37
C LEU A 428 -31.04 -9.72 -13.67
N GLY A 429 -30.93 -8.39 -13.75
CA GLY A 429 -29.65 -7.71 -13.70
C GLY A 429 -28.99 -8.03 -12.36
N ALA A 430 -27.97 -8.88 -12.38
CA ALA A 430 -27.06 -9.01 -11.26
C ALA A 430 -26.39 -7.65 -11.07
N SER A 431 -26.61 -7.05 -9.91
CA SER A 431 -25.84 -5.89 -9.46
C SER A 431 -24.36 -6.23 -9.56
N THR A 432 -23.61 -5.50 -10.39
CA THR A 432 -22.15 -5.52 -10.33
C THR A 432 -21.75 -4.86 -9.02
N SER A 433 -21.68 -5.66 -7.97
CA SER A 433 -21.11 -5.27 -6.69
C SER A 433 -19.74 -4.68 -6.95
N ALA A 434 -19.51 -3.44 -6.50
CA ALA A 434 -18.19 -2.82 -6.57
C ALA A 434 -17.19 -3.73 -5.85
N VAL A 435 -16.06 -3.95 -6.52
CA VAL A 435 -15.13 -5.05 -6.20
C VAL A 435 -14.40 -4.77 -4.90
N GLY A 436 -14.62 -5.65 -3.92
CA GLY A 436 -13.54 -6.08 -3.06
C GLY A 436 -12.82 -7.26 -3.73
N GLN A 437 -11.49 -7.17 -3.83
CA GLN A 437 -10.54 -8.26 -4.12
C GLN A 437 -10.42 -8.81 -5.55
N CYS A 438 -9.21 -9.31 -5.81
CA CYS A 438 -8.79 -10.22 -6.90
C CYS A 438 -8.37 -9.57 -8.24
N GLY A 439 -7.12 -9.83 -8.65
CA GLY A 439 -6.51 -9.36 -9.90
C GLY A 439 -5.68 -10.45 -10.60
N MET A 440 -5.15 -10.16 -11.79
CA MET A 440 -4.40 -11.15 -12.60
C MET A 440 -3.16 -11.67 -11.87
N LEU A 441 -2.98 -13.00 -11.85
CA LEU A 441 -1.75 -13.65 -11.36
C LEU A 441 -0.58 -13.39 -12.31
N LEU A 442 -0.77 -13.71 -13.59
CA LEU A 442 0.23 -13.58 -14.65
C LEU A 442 -0.10 -12.37 -15.51
N THR A 443 0.87 -11.47 -15.66
CA THR A 443 0.74 -10.21 -16.38
C THR A 443 1.43 -10.23 -17.74
N THR A 444 2.49 -11.03 -17.89
CA THR A 444 3.25 -11.13 -19.15
C THR A 444 3.01 -12.45 -19.89
N TYR A 445 3.57 -12.54 -21.09
CA TYR A 445 3.63 -13.76 -21.90
C TYR A 445 4.98 -14.47 -21.70
N MET A 446 4.95 -15.80 -21.60
CA MET A 446 6.14 -16.61 -21.33
C MET A 446 6.23 -17.86 -22.20
N SER A 447 7.46 -18.27 -22.55
CA SER A 447 7.75 -19.52 -23.26
C SER A 447 9.22 -19.92 -23.17
N ALA A 448 9.51 -21.18 -23.46
CA ALA A 448 10.87 -21.69 -23.52
C ALA A 448 11.70 -20.99 -24.61
N GLY A 449 12.91 -20.55 -24.27
CA GLY A 449 13.82 -19.87 -25.19
C GLY A 449 13.64 -18.35 -25.31
N MET A 450 12.65 -17.75 -24.62
CA MET A 450 12.59 -16.29 -24.42
C MET A 450 13.33 -15.88 -23.14
N VAL A 451 13.72 -14.59 -23.07
CA VAL A 451 14.15 -13.95 -21.83
C VAL A 451 12.88 -13.63 -21.02
N ASN A 452 12.46 -14.57 -20.17
CA ASN A 452 11.27 -14.42 -19.33
C ASN A 452 11.60 -13.64 -18.05
N ASN A 453 10.62 -12.93 -17.49
CA ASN A 453 10.74 -12.33 -16.16
C ASN A 453 10.69 -13.43 -15.10
N SER A 454 11.75 -13.54 -14.28
CA SER A 454 11.89 -14.62 -13.28
C SER A 454 10.71 -14.69 -12.29
N TRP A 455 10.18 -13.55 -11.85
CA TRP A 455 9.03 -13.50 -10.94
C TRP A 455 7.74 -14.02 -11.58
N GLU A 456 7.49 -13.69 -12.85
CA GLU A 456 6.32 -14.20 -13.59
C GLU A 456 6.43 -15.73 -13.79
N VAL A 457 7.66 -16.25 -14.00
CA VAL A 457 7.91 -17.70 -14.03
C VAL A 457 7.70 -18.33 -12.65
N MET A 458 8.13 -17.70 -11.55
CA MET A 458 7.86 -18.21 -10.20
C MET A 458 6.36 -18.27 -9.90
N LYS A 459 5.57 -17.25 -10.29
CA LYS A 459 4.11 -17.28 -10.15
C LYS A 459 3.48 -18.43 -10.96
N LEU A 460 3.94 -18.64 -12.19
CA LEU A 460 3.52 -19.75 -13.04
C LEU A 460 3.87 -21.11 -12.42
N GLN A 461 5.11 -21.29 -11.97
CA GLN A 461 5.57 -22.51 -11.31
C GLN A 461 4.76 -22.78 -10.03
N ALA A 462 4.52 -21.76 -9.19
CA ALA A 462 3.70 -21.87 -7.98
C ALA A 462 2.25 -22.28 -8.28
N PHE A 463 1.64 -21.70 -9.32
CA PHE A 463 0.32 -22.09 -9.80
C PHE A 463 0.32 -23.55 -10.27
N LEU A 464 1.28 -23.96 -11.11
CA LEU A 464 1.38 -25.33 -11.62
C LEU A 464 1.64 -26.36 -10.50
N VAL A 465 2.38 -26.00 -9.43
CA VAL A 465 2.51 -26.81 -8.21
C VAL A 465 1.15 -26.94 -7.52
N GLY A 466 0.43 -25.83 -7.30
CA GLY A 466 -0.88 -25.81 -6.66
C GLY A 466 -1.95 -26.60 -7.43
N GLN A 467 -1.85 -26.67 -8.76
CA GLN A 467 -2.70 -27.48 -9.63
C GLN A 467 -2.19 -28.92 -9.85
N GLY A 468 -1.02 -29.29 -9.31
CA GLY A 468 -0.46 -30.64 -9.40
C GLY A 468 0.26 -31.00 -10.71
N TYR A 469 0.57 -30.02 -11.56
CA TYR A 469 1.26 -30.21 -12.85
C TYR A 469 2.78 -30.00 -12.78
N PHE A 470 3.32 -29.42 -11.69
CA PHE A 470 4.76 -29.24 -11.45
C PHE A 470 5.15 -29.78 -10.07
N SER A 471 6.29 -30.47 -9.97
CA SER A 471 6.74 -31.14 -8.74
C SER A 471 8.23 -30.98 -8.44
N VAL A 472 8.90 -30.07 -9.13
CA VAL A 472 10.32 -29.75 -8.98
C VAL A 472 10.46 -28.47 -8.13
N LYS A 473 11.68 -28.15 -7.66
CA LYS A 473 11.97 -26.87 -7.00
C LYS A 473 11.60 -25.71 -7.95
N MET A 474 10.91 -24.69 -7.42
CA MET A 474 10.68 -23.44 -8.17
C MET A 474 12.03 -22.72 -8.37
N THR A 475 12.36 -22.43 -9.62
CA THR A 475 13.65 -21.85 -10.04
C THR A 475 13.53 -20.40 -10.51
N GLY A 476 12.33 -19.95 -10.90
CA GLY A 476 12.14 -18.70 -11.66
C GLY A 476 12.71 -18.76 -13.08
N VAL A 477 13.22 -19.91 -13.51
CA VAL A 477 13.75 -20.13 -14.87
C VAL A 477 12.71 -20.92 -15.66
N PHE A 478 12.36 -20.47 -16.86
CA PHE A 478 11.47 -21.21 -17.75
C PHE A 478 12.26 -22.33 -18.43
N ASP A 479 12.56 -23.36 -17.64
CA ASP A 479 13.31 -24.55 -17.98
C ASP A 479 12.45 -25.62 -18.69
N ALA A 480 13.07 -26.76 -19.02
CA ALA A 480 12.40 -27.85 -19.75
C ALA A 480 11.28 -28.50 -18.91
N GLU A 481 11.46 -28.50 -17.59
CA GLU A 481 10.51 -28.96 -16.60
C GLU A 481 9.27 -28.03 -16.56
N THR A 482 9.48 -26.71 -16.60
CA THR A 482 8.41 -25.71 -16.65
C THR A 482 7.62 -25.80 -17.96
N ASP A 483 8.32 -25.91 -19.10
CA ASP A 483 7.71 -26.14 -20.42
C ASP A 483 6.85 -27.43 -20.45
N ALA A 484 7.37 -28.53 -19.89
CA ALA A 484 6.63 -29.79 -19.79
C ALA A 484 5.37 -29.67 -18.92
N ALA A 485 5.43 -28.96 -17.80
CA ALA A 485 4.28 -28.74 -16.91
C ALA A 485 3.21 -27.85 -17.55
N VAL A 486 3.58 -26.79 -18.28
CA VAL A 486 2.62 -25.99 -19.06
C VAL A 486 1.95 -26.85 -20.13
N LYS A 487 2.68 -27.76 -20.80
CA LYS A 487 2.11 -28.69 -21.78
C LYS A 487 1.12 -29.67 -21.14
N LEU A 488 1.38 -30.17 -19.94
CA LEU A 488 0.44 -31.02 -19.20
C LEU A 488 -0.84 -30.25 -18.82
N TYR A 489 -0.71 -29.01 -18.34
CA TYR A 489 -1.84 -28.13 -18.03
C TYR A 489 -2.68 -27.81 -19.29
N GLN A 490 -2.04 -27.43 -20.39
CA GLN A 490 -2.70 -27.19 -21.68
C GLN A 490 -3.42 -28.42 -22.23
N ALA A 491 -2.89 -29.63 -22.01
CA ALA A 491 -3.56 -30.87 -22.40
C ALA A 491 -4.83 -31.14 -21.57
N ALA A 492 -4.78 -30.86 -20.26
CA ALA A 492 -5.88 -31.06 -19.34
C ALA A 492 -7.03 -30.05 -19.52
N HIS A 493 -6.72 -28.82 -19.94
CA HIS A 493 -7.67 -27.73 -20.20
C HIS A 493 -7.76 -27.40 -21.70
N SER A 494 -7.80 -28.45 -22.53
CA SER A 494 -7.73 -28.31 -24.00
C SER A 494 -8.99 -27.69 -24.60
N GLU A 495 -10.17 -27.90 -23.99
CA GLU A 495 -11.44 -27.31 -24.42
C GLU A 495 -11.45 -25.78 -24.26
N GLU A 496 -10.83 -25.25 -23.19
CA GLU A 496 -10.80 -23.81 -22.90
C GLU A 496 -9.57 -23.10 -23.50
N ILE A 497 -8.43 -23.80 -23.65
CA ILE A 497 -7.16 -23.19 -24.07
C ILE A 497 -6.85 -23.41 -25.56
N LEU A 498 -7.15 -24.60 -26.10
CA LEU A 498 -6.69 -25.02 -27.43
C LEU A 498 -7.81 -25.05 -28.47
N GLN A 499 -9.01 -25.53 -28.10
CA GLN A 499 -10.16 -25.62 -28.99
C GLN A 499 -10.60 -24.28 -29.61
N PRO A 500 -10.55 -23.11 -28.92
CA PRO A 500 -10.93 -21.83 -29.54
C PRO A 500 -10.17 -21.50 -30.83
N TRP A 501 -8.89 -21.91 -30.93
CA TRP A 501 -8.07 -21.70 -32.12
C TRP A 501 -8.48 -22.59 -33.30
N ILE A 502 -8.99 -23.79 -33.00
CA ILE A 502 -9.50 -24.75 -33.98
C ILE A 502 -10.88 -24.29 -34.47
N ASP A 503 -11.76 -23.87 -33.56
CA ASP A 503 -13.11 -23.38 -33.87
C ASP A 503 -13.09 -22.08 -34.68
N ALA A 504 -12.10 -21.20 -34.43
CA ALA A 504 -11.82 -20.02 -35.25
C ALA A 504 -11.22 -20.35 -36.64
N GLY A 505 -10.89 -21.62 -36.91
CA GLY A 505 -10.29 -22.07 -38.18
C GLY A 505 -8.86 -21.59 -38.41
N LEU A 506 -8.17 -21.10 -37.37
CA LEU A 506 -6.80 -20.56 -37.47
C LEU A 506 -5.75 -21.68 -37.56
N VAL A 507 -6.07 -22.86 -37.02
CA VAL A 507 -5.23 -24.08 -37.03
C VAL A 507 -6.11 -25.32 -37.20
N THR A 508 -5.61 -26.34 -37.88
CA THR A 508 -6.33 -27.62 -38.09
C THR A 508 -6.22 -28.58 -36.91
N GLU A 509 -5.17 -28.41 -36.10
CA GLU A 509 -4.90 -29.14 -34.85
C GLU A 509 -3.95 -28.26 -34.04
N LEU A 510 -4.15 -28.16 -32.72
CA LEU A 510 -3.25 -27.43 -31.83
C LEU A 510 -2.81 -28.35 -30.69
N LEU A 511 -1.57 -28.82 -30.75
CA LEU A 511 -0.96 -29.58 -29.67
C LEU A 511 -0.48 -28.64 -28.54
N PRO A 512 -0.49 -29.10 -27.27
CA PRO A 512 0.16 -28.42 -26.16
C PRO A 512 1.59 -28.02 -26.52
N ASN A 513 1.86 -26.72 -26.48
CA ASN A 513 3.09 -26.13 -27.01
C ASN A 513 4.00 -25.51 -25.95
N GLY A 514 3.54 -25.40 -24.70
CA GLY A 514 4.31 -24.83 -23.58
C GLY A 514 4.25 -23.31 -23.48
N ASN A 515 3.55 -22.63 -24.40
CA ASN A 515 3.49 -21.18 -24.42
C ASN A 515 2.37 -20.64 -23.52
N VAL A 516 2.73 -19.80 -22.56
CA VAL A 516 1.81 -19.07 -21.69
C VAL A 516 1.43 -17.74 -22.36
N TYR A 517 0.71 -17.84 -23.48
CA TYR A 517 0.18 -16.72 -24.26
C TYR A 517 -1.33 -16.58 -24.03
N SER A 518 -2.02 -15.74 -24.81
CA SER A 518 -3.42 -15.31 -24.63
C SER A 518 -4.35 -16.28 -23.88
N PHE A 519 -4.78 -17.39 -24.49
CA PHE A 519 -5.73 -18.31 -23.85
C PHE A 519 -5.14 -19.08 -22.65
N THR A 520 -3.86 -19.46 -22.70
CA THR A 520 -3.19 -20.12 -21.56
C THR A 520 -3.14 -19.19 -20.35
N ARG A 521 -2.73 -17.92 -20.55
CA ARG A 521 -2.65 -16.89 -19.49
C ARG A 521 -4.03 -16.56 -18.95
N TRP A 522 -5.00 -16.32 -19.82
CA TRP A 522 -6.38 -16.06 -19.46
C TRP A 522 -6.97 -17.17 -18.58
N HIS A 523 -6.76 -18.44 -18.97
CA HIS A 523 -7.28 -19.58 -18.22
C HIS A 523 -6.62 -19.71 -16.84
N ILE A 524 -5.29 -19.52 -16.73
CA ILE A 524 -4.58 -19.48 -15.45
C ILE A 524 -5.13 -18.35 -14.57
N ASN A 525 -5.24 -17.14 -15.11
CA ASN A 525 -5.75 -15.98 -14.40
C ASN A 525 -7.19 -16.18 -13.92
N ASN A 526 -8.06 -16.78 -14.74
CA ASN A 526 -9.45 -17.05 -14.36
C ASN A 526 -9.63 -18.28 -13.45
N THR A 527 -8.66 -19.20 -13.44
CA THR A 527 -8.62 -20.30 -12.46
C THR A 527 -8.34 -19.78 -11.05
N VAL A 528 -7.41 -18.81 -10.93
CA VAL A 528 -7.10 -18.14 -9.65
C VAL A 528 -8.16 -17.11 -9.29
N CYS A 529 -8.66 -16.40 -10.30
CA CYS A 529 -9.42 -15.18 -10.16
C CYS A 529 -10.52 -15.09 -11.21
N PRO A 530 -11.71 -15.68 -11.01
CA PRO A 530 -12.79 -15.67 -11.99
C PRO A 530 -13.19 -14.22 -12.37
N GLY A 531 -13.02 -13.86 -13.64
CA GLY A 531 -13.23 -12.50 -14.15
C GLY A 531 -11.99 -11.58 -14.11
N GLY A 532 -10.86 -12.03 -13.54
CA GLY A 532 -9.63 -11.24 -13.40
C GLY A 532 -8.90 -10.94 -14.71
N GLU A 533 -9.12 -11.73 -15.76
CA GLU A 533 -8.73 -11.41 -17.14
C GLU A 533 -9.93 -11.64 -18.08
N MET A 534 -10.22 -10.69 -18.97
CA MET A 534 -11.27 -10.85 -19.98
C MET A 534 -10.88 -11.92 -21.01
N GLN A 535 -11.83 -12.75 -21.46
CA GLN A 535 -11.56 -13.80 -22.44
C GLN A 535 -10.99 -13.22 -23.74
N PRO A 536 -9.85 -13.74 -24.25
CA PRO A 536 -9.26 -13.27 -25.49
C PRO A 536 -10.21 -13.44 -26.67
N VAL A 537 -10.30 -12.40 -27.51
CA VAL A 537 -11.00 -12.47 -28.79
C VAL A 537 -9.99 -12.82 -29.88
N LEU A 538 -10.28 -13.87 -30.65
CA LEU A 538 -9.53 -14.23 -31.85
C LEU A 538 -10.01 -13.33 -33.00
N ASN A 539 -9.08 -12.54 -33.55
CA ASN A 539 -9.29 -11.61 -34.66
C ASN A 539 -8.59 -12.11 -35.93
#